data_AF-A0A6L6E193-F1
#
_entry.id   AF-A0A6L6E193-F1
#
_cell.length_a   1.000
_cell.length_b   1.000
_cell.length_c   1.000
_cell.angle_alpha   90.00
_cell.angle_beta   90.00
_cell.angle_gamma   90.00
#
_symmetry.space_group_name_H-M   'P 1'
#
loop_
_entity.id
_entity.type
_entity.pdbx_description
1 polymer ?
#
loop_
_entity_poly.entity_id
_entity_poly.type
_entity_poly.pdbx_seq_one_letter_code
_entity_poly.pdbx_strand_id
1 'polypeptide(L)'
;MPNLAELFIFGLTAGIALAIPVGPMALLLIDTTLRHGLRVGACGALAMASVDATYAVVVFLAGSAVASILGSYGIWFSLIGAAILLGLGAQTIYKALSQRRASESSSGAQVEATTAGKTYLKFAAATVVNPPTALYFLA
;
A
#
# COMPACT_ATOMS: atom_id res chain seq x y z
N MET A 1 -27.28 5.63 -19.74
CA MET A 1 -26.26 4.65 -19.30
C MET A 1 -24.91 5.24 -19.65
N PRO A 2 -23.95 5.31 -18.71
CA PRO A 2 -22.62 5.85 -19.01
C PRO A 2 -22.01 5.07 -20.18
N ASN A 3 -21.35 5.77 -21.09
CA ASN A 3 -20.67 5.13 -22.21
C ASN A 3 -19.36 4.47 -21.71
N LEU A 4 -18.88 3.45 -22.43
CA LEU A 4 -17.70 2.69 -22.00
C LEU A 4 -16.45 3.59 -21.83
N ALA A 5 -16.36 4.63 -22.65
CA ALA A 5 -15.28 5.61 -22.60
C ALA A 5 -15.31 6.44 -21.30
N GLU A 6 -16.47 6.89 -20.83
CA GLU A 6 -16.66 7.60 -19.56
C GLU A 6 -16.25 6.73 -18.38
N LEU A 7 -16.69 5.47 -18.34
CA LEU A 7 -16.30 4.51 -17.31
C LEU A 7 -14.78 4.28 -17.30
N PHE A 8 -14.18 4.16 -18.47
CA PHE A 8 -12.73 3.98 -18.61
C PHE A 8 -11.97 5.22 -18.13
N ILE A 9 -12.37 6.42 -18.53
CA ILE A 9 -11.74 7.68 -18.11
C ILE A 9 -11.90 7.87 -16.60
N PHE A 10 -13.07 7.55 -16.04
CA PHE A 10 -13.30 7.61 -14.60
C PHE A 10 -12.35 6.67 -13.84
N GLY A 11 -12.28 5.40 -14.25
CA GLY A 11 -11.37 4.42 -13.65
C GLY A 11 -9.89 4.83 -13.77
N LEU A 12 -9.48 5.34 -14.94
CA LEU A 12 -8.13 5.85 -15.16
C LEU A 12 -7.81 7.02 -14.21
N THR A 13 -8.72 7.99 -14.10
CA THR A 13 -8.51 9.18 -13.27
C THR A 13 -8.49 8.81 -11.79
N ALA A 14 -9.38 7.92 -11.35
CA ALA A 14 -9.39 7.39 -9.99
C ALA A 14 -8.09 6.62 -9.67
N GLY A 15 -7.61 5.79 -10.61
CA GLY A 15 -6.35 5.07 -10.47
C GLY A 15 -5.14 6.01 -10.34
N ILE A 16 -5.07 7.06 -11.17
CA ILE A 16 -4.02 8.08 -11.07
C ILE A 16 -4.11 8.79 -9.73
N ALA A 17 -5.31 9.21 -9.29
CA ALA A 17 -5.50 9.87 -8.01
C ALA A 17 -5.01 9.03 -6.82
N LEU A 18 -5.22 7.71 -6.88
CA LEU A 18 -4.77 6.77 -5.85
C LEU A 18 -3.24 6.56 -5.87
N ALA A 19 -2.59 6.72 -7.03
CA ALA A 19 -1.15 6.53 -7.20
C ALA A 19 -0.29 7.77 -6.87
N ILE A 20 -0.87 8.98 -6.85
CA ILE A 20 -0.15 10.24 -6.55
C ILE A 20 0.50 10.30 -5.16
N PRO A 21 -0.12 9.81 -4.06
CA PRO A 21 0.45 9.95 -2.72
C PRO A 21 1.79 9.23 -2.57
N VAL A 22 2.85 10.00 -2.31
CA VAL A 22 4.20 9.45 -2.10
C VAL A 22 4.32 8.98 -0.65
N GLY A 23 4.16 7.67 -0.45
CA GLY A 23 4.28 7.02 0.86
C GLY A 23 5.68 6.45 1.18
N PRO A 24 5.83 5.79 2.34
CA PRO A 24 7.09 5.15 2.75
C PRO A 24 7.63 4.14 1.73
N MET A 25 6.76 3.39 1.06
CA MET A 25 7.17 2.43 0.01
C MET A 25 7.77 3.12 -1.22
N ALA A 26 7.24 4.28 -1.61
CA ALA A 26 7.79 5.06 -2.71
C ALA A 26 9.21 5.55 -2.37
N LEU A 27 9.42 6.04 -1.14
CA LEU A 27 10.75 6.40 -0.65
C LEU A 27 11.71 5.21 -0.61
N LEU A 28 11.25 4.06 -0.12
CA LEU A 28 12.04 2.82 -0.12
C LEU A 28 12.41 2.36 -1.54
N LEU A 29 11.48 2.47 -2.49
CA LEU A 29 11.73 2.15 -3.89
C LEU A 29 12.79 3.09 -4.49
N ILE A 30 12.67 4.39 -4.24
CA ILE A 30 13.64 5.39 -4.71
C ILE A 30 15.02 5.08 -4.13
N ASP A 31 15.13 4.88 -2.81
CA ASP A 31 16.39 4.54 -2.14
C ASP A 31 16.98 3.23 -2.70
N THR A 32 16.17 2.20 -2.88
CA THR A 32 16.60 0.92 -3.47
C THR A 32 17.11 1.09 -4.90
N THR A 33 16.42 1.90 -5.70
CA THR A 33 16.78 2.17 -7.10
C THR A 33 18.07 2.96 -7.21
N LEU A 34 18.25 3.98 -6.35
CA LEU A 34 19.48 4.78 -6.29
C LEU A 34 20.69 3.94 -5.85
N ARG A 35 20.50 3.01 -4.92
CA ARG A 35 21.59 2.16 -4.39
C ARG A 35 21.95 0.96 -5.26
N HIS A 36 20.96 0.32 -5.89
CA HIS A 36 21.13 -0.97 -6.57
C HIS A 36 20.83 -0.91 -8.08
N GLY A 37 20.52 0.27 -8.60
CA GLY A 37 20.28 0.52 -10.02
C GLY A 37 18.85 0.27 -10.50
N LEU A 38 18.56 0.74 -11.71
CA LEU A 38 17.23 0.74 -12.32
C LEU A 38 16.62 -0.66 -12.47
N ARG A 39 17.40 -1.70 -12.78
CA ARG A 39 16.87 -3.06 -12.96
C ARG A 39 16.31 -3.64 -11.66
N VAL A 40 16.99 -3.40 -10.54
CA VAL A 40 16.57 -3.85 -9.21
C VAL A 40 15.36 -3.05 -8.74
N GLY A 41 15.40 -1.72 -8.95
CA GLY A 41 14.25 -0.84 -8.70
C GLY A 41 13.00 -1.26 -9.49
N ALA A 42 13.13 -1.52 -10.79
CA ALA A 42 12.02 -1.95 -11.64
C ALA A 42 11.37 -3.26 -11.16
N CYS A 43 12.15 -4.21 -10.63
CA CYS A 43 11.60 -5.42 -10.04
C CYS A 43 10.81 -5.13 -8.76
N GLY A 44 11.29 -4.22 -7.92
CA GLY A 44 10.53 -3.72 -6.76
C GLY A 44 9.23 -3.04 -7.16
N ALA A 45 9.26 -2.20 -8.19
CA ALA A 45 8.06 -1.52 -8.72
C ALA A 45 7.04 -2.52 -9.29
N LEU A 46 7.50 -3.50 -10.07
CA LEU A 46 6.66 -4.57 -10.60
C LEU A 46 6.01 -5.41 -9.49
N ALA A 47 6.75 -5.68 -8.40
CA ALA A 47 6.19 -6.37 -7.24
C ALA A 47 4.99 -5.62 -6.66
N MET A 48 5.16 -4.33 -6.39
CA MET A 48 4.07 -3.49 -5.85
C MET A 48 2.87 -3.46 -6.80
N ALA A 49 3.11 -3.17 -8.08
CA ALA A 49 2.05 -3.11 -9.09
C ALA A 49 1.29 -4.45 -9.23
N SER A 50 1.99 -5.59 -9.15
CA SER A 50 1.35 -6.90 -9.25
C SER A 50 0.46 -7.23 -8.05
N VAL A 51 0.87 -6.84 -6.84
CA VAL A 51 0.05 -7.00 -5.63
C VAL A 51 -1.20 -6.13 -5.71
N ASP A 52 -1.04 -4.85 -6.07
CA ASP A 52 -2.16 -3.90 -6.18
C ASP A 52 -3.15 -4.31 -7.29
N ALA A 53 -2.65 -4.79 -8.43
CA ALA A 53 -3.49 -5.33 -9.49
C ALA A 53 -4.27 -6.57 -9.03
N THR A 54 -3.63 -7.45 -8.26
CA THR A 54 -4.29 -8.64 -7.69
C THR A 54 -5.42 -8.23 -6.74
N TYR A 55 -5.18 -7.24 -5.87
CA TYR A 55 -6.21 -6.72 -4.98
C TYR A 55 -7.38 -6.08 -5.76
N ALA A 56 -7.08 -5.26 -6.76
CA ALA A 56 -8.11 -4.66 -7.60
C ALA A 56 -8.98 -5.72 -8.30
N VAL A 57 -8.36 -6.79 -8.82
CA VAL A 57 -9.07 -7.93 -9.42
C VAL A 57 -9.94 -8.64 -8.38
N VAL A 58 -9.40 -8.97 -7.20
CA VAL A 58 -10.18 -9.64 -6.14
C VAL A 58 -11.38 -8.81 -5.72
N VAL A 59 -11.19 -7.50 -5.50
CA VAL A 59 -12.28 -6.57 -5.15
C VAL A 59 -13.28 -6.43 -6.28
N PHE A 60 -12.85 -6.38 -7.54
CA PHE A 60 -13.76 -6.33 -8.68
C PHE A 60 -14.65 -7.59 -8.77
N LEU A 61 -14.07 -8.78 -8.58
CA LEU A 61 -14.83 -10.04 -8.65
C LEU A 61 -15.72 -10.27 -7.41
N ALA A 62 -15.22 -9.98 -6.21
CA ALA A 62 -15.91 -10.28 -4.95
C ALA A 62 -16.68 -9.10 -4.36
N GLY A 63 -16.47 -7.89 -4.86
CA GLY A 63 -16.91 -6.64 -4.23
C GLY A 63 -18.43 -6.54 -4.08
N SER A 64 -19.20 -7.08 -5.01
CA SER A 64 -20.67 -7.08 -4.90
C SER A 64 -21.17 -7.94 -3.74
N ALA A 65 -20.57 -9.12 -3.53
CA ALA A 65 -20.89 -9.99 -2.41
C ALA A 65 -20.45 -9.35 -1.08
N VAL A 66 -19.25 -8.78 -1.03
CA VAL A 66 -18.72 -8.09 0.15
C VAL A 66 -19.57 -6.86 0.50
N ALA A 67 -19.99 -6.07 -0.49
CA ALA A 67 -20.82 -4.88 -0.29
C ALA A 67 -22.19 -5.22 0.33
N SER A 68 -22.79 -6.36 -0.01
CA SER A 68 -24.05 -6.80 0.59
C SER A 68 -23.92 -7.11 2.09
N ILE A 69 -22.79 -7.70 2.50
CA ILE A 69 -22.47 -8.01 3.90
C ILE A 69 -22.14 -6.73 4.67
N LEU A 70 -21.35 -5.84 4.06
CA LEU A 70 -21.03 -4.52 4.61
C LEU A 70 -22.29 -3.64 4.74
N GLY A 71 -23.28 -3.76 3.86
CA GLY A 71 -24.54 -3.02 4.01
C GLY A 71 -25.30 -3.38 5.30
N SER A 72 -25.16 -4.62 5.79
CA SER A 72 -25.85 -5.08 7.00
C SER A 72 -25.10 -4.77 8.30
N TYR A 73 -23.76 -4.79 8.27
CA TYR A 73 -22.90 -4.64 9.47
C TYR A 73 -21.89 -3.50 9.37
N GLY A 74 -22.01 -2.63 8.37
CA GLY A 74 -20.98 -1.66 7.98
C GLY A 74 -20.60 -0.70 9.09
N ILE A 75 -21.54 -0.34 9.97
CA ILE A 75 -21.26 0.52 11.12
C ILE A 75 -20.27 -0.15 12.10
N TRP A 76 -20.40 -1.46 12.34
CA TRP A 76 -19.51 -2.19 13.24
C TRP A 76 -18.12 -2.33 12.63
N PHE A 77 -18.04 -2.67 11.35
CA PHE A 77 -16.77 -2.72 10.63
C PHE A 77 -16.08 -1.36 10.57
N SER A 78 -16.84 -0.28 10.37
CA SER A 78 -16.33 1.09 10.37
C SER A 78 -15.81 1.50 11.74
N LEU A 79 -16.53 1.16 12.83
CA LEU A 79 -16.08 1.45 14.19
C LEU A 79 -14.80 0.68 14.55
N ILE A 80 -14.69 -0.58 14.14
CA ILE A 80 -13.48 -1.40 14.30
C ILE A 80 -12.32 -0.79 13.50
N GLY A 81 -12.54 -0.44 12.24
CA GLY A 81 -11.54 0.19 11.38
C GLY A 81 -11.06 1.52 11.95
N ALA A 82 -11.97 2.37 12.42
CA ALA A 82 -11.67 3.63 13.08
C ALA A 82 -10.86 3.42 14.37
N ALA A 83 -11.21 2.44 15.20
CA ALA A 83 -10.46 2.10 16.41
C ALA A 83 -9.04 1.61 16.10
N ILE A 84 -8.88 0.77 15.07
CA ILE A 84 -7.56 0.32 14.59
C ILE A 84 -6.73 1.51 14.09
N LEU A 85 -7.32 2.39 13.28
CA LEU A 85 -6.67 3.59 12.75
C LEU A 85 -6.25 4.56 13.85
N LEU A 86 -7.11 4.80 14.85
CA LEU A 86 -6.77 5.61 16.01
C LEU A 86 -5.64 4.98 16.82
N GLY A 87 -5.66 3.66 17.00
CA GLY A 87 -4.59 2.92 17.68
C GLY A 87 -3.25 3.02 16.94
N LEU A 88 -3.23 2.82 15.63
CA LEU A 88 -2.04 2.96 14.79
C LEU A 88 -1.54 4.41 14.75
N GLY A 89 -2.44 5.38 14.62
CA GLY A 89 -2.12 6.81 14.64
C GLY A 89 -1.48 7.21 15.98
N ALA A 90 -2.09 6.82 17.09
CA ALA A 90 -1.55 7.04 18.42
C ALA A 90 -0.18 6.37 18.58
N GLN A 91 -0.03 5.10 18.20
CA GLN A 91 1.25 4.39 18.23
C GLN A 91 2.34 5.10 17.42
N THR A 92 1.99 5.63 16.25
CA THR A 92 2.91 6.37 15.36
C THR A 92 3.37 7.67 16.02
N ILE A 93 2.44 8.42 16.63
CA ILE A 93 2.74 9.64 17.40
C ILE A 93 3.62 9.31 18.62
N TYR A 94 3.27 8.28 19.40
CA TYR A 94 4.04 7.85 20.57
C TYR A 94 5.46 7.45 20.20
N LYS A 95 5.65 6.66 19.13
CA LYS A 95 6.98 6.29 18.63
C LYS A 95 7.77 7.51 18.15
N ALA A 96 7.15 8.40 17.38
CA ALA A 96 7.81 9.61 16.90
C ALA A 96 8.25 10.54 18.05
N LEU A 97 7.43 10.66 19.11
CA LEU A 97 7.76 11.46 20.29
C LEU A 97 8.82 10.78 21.17
N SER A 98 8.79 9.46 21.30
CA SER A 98 9.77 8.69 22.08
C SER A 98 11.15 8.63 21.40
N GLN A 99 11.17 8.53 20.06
CA GLN A 99 12.40 8.48 19.27
C GLN A 99 13.11 9.83 19.11
N ARG A 100 12.49 10.97 19.50
CA ARG A 100 13.22 12.25 19.62
C ARG A 100 14.37 12.22 20.64
N ARG A 101 14.45 11.20 21.52
CA ARG A 101 15.54 11.03 22.51
C ARG A 101 16.63 10.05 22.05
N ALA A 102 16.38 9.26 21.02
CA ALA A 102 17.32 8.32 20.43
C ALA A 102 17.42 8.64 18.94
N SER A 103 18.15 9.72 18.63
CA SER A 103 18.72 9.85 17.30
C SER A 103 19.54 8.58 17.03
N GLU A 104 19.34 8.02 15.85
CA GLU A 104 20.00 6.83 15.32
C GLU A 104 19.51 5.49 15.88
N SER A 105 18.60 4.83 15.14
CA SER A 105 18.79 3.46 14.66
C SER A 105 17.46 2.88 14.18
N SER A 106 17.28 2.82 12.86
CA SER A 106 16.48 1.80 12.14
C SER A 106 16.22 2.29 10.72
N SER A 107 16.72 1.69 9.65
CA SER A 107 17.67 0.62 9.47
C SER A 107 18.34 0.99 8.16
N GLY A 108 19.64 1.30 8.20
CA GLY A 108 20.44 1.06 7.03
C GLY A 108 20.32 -0.43 6.78
N ALA A 109 19.40 -0.83 5.89
CA ALA A 109 19.39 -2.16 5.36
C ALA A 109 20.83 -2.37 4.88
N GLN A 110 21.52 -3.30 5.53
CA GLN A 110 22.90 -3.61 5.22
C GLN A 110 23.05 -3.71 3.72
N VAL A 111 24.20 -3.25 3.23
CA VAL A 111 24.63 -3.40 1.85
C VAL A 111 24.88 -4.89 1.59
N GLU A 112 23.80 -5.67 1.55
CA GLU A 112 23.80 -6.97 0.90
C GLU A 112 23.50 -6.71 -0.57
N ALA A 113 24.33 -7.28 -1.45
CA ALA A 113 24.02 -7.35 -2.87
C ALA A 113 22.66 -8.05 -3.05
N THR A 114 21.61 -7.26 -3.18
CA THR A 114 20.24 -7.78 -3.32
C THR A 114 19.99 -8.08 -4.79
N THR A 115 19.82 -9.36 -5.10
CA THR A 115 19.35 -9.81 -6.42
C THR A 115 17.91 -9.37 -6.68
N ALA A 116 17.59 -9.10 -7.95
CA ALA A 116 16.27 -8.69 -8.44
C ALA A 116 15.10 -9.52 -7.87
N GLY A 117 15.26 -10.85 -7.76
CA GLY A 117 14.22 -11.72 -7.20
C GLY A 117 13.99 -11.54 -5.69
N LYS A 118 15.05 -11.29 -4.91
CA LYS A 118 14.95 -10.98 -3.48
C LYS A 118 14.26 -9.63 -3.27
N THR A 119 14.57 -8.65 -4.12
CA THR A 119 13.90 -7.34 -4.12
C THR A 119 12.42 -7.47 -4.44
N TYR A 120 12.07 -8.24 -5.47
CA TYR A 120 10.67 -8.50 -5.81
C TYR A 120 9.91 -9.09 -4.62
N LEU A 121 10.42 -10.16 -4.01
CA LEU A 121 9.77 -10.81 -2.87
C LEU A 121 9.63 -9.87 -1.67
N LYS A 122 10.67 -9.08 -1.38
CA LYS A 122 10.66 -8.11 -0.28
C LYS A 122 9.59 -7.04 -0.50
N PHE A 123 9.53 -6.44 -1.69
CA PHE A 123 8.53 -5.43 -2.01
C PHE A 123 7.12 -6.03 -2.08
N ALA A 124 6.95 -7.22 -2.66
CA ALA A 124 5.66 -7.91 -2.69
C ALA A 124 5.14 -8.19 -1.28
N ALA A 125 5.95 -8.80 -0.41
CA ALA A 125 5.58 -9.08 0.97
C ALA A 125 5.27 -7.79 1.74
N ALA A 126 6.09 -6.76 1.56
CA ALA A 126 5.89 -5.48 2.21
C ALA A 126 4.60 -4.78 1.74
N THR A 127 4.26 -4.87 0.45
CA THR A 127 3.02 -4.32 -0.12
C THR A 127 1.78 -5.11 0.30
N VAL A 128 1.87 -6.44 0.37
CA VAL A 128 0.79 -7.29 0.89
C VAL A 128 0.47 -6.93 2.34
N VAL A 129 1.51 -6.68 3.15
CA VAL A 129 1.38 -6.31 4.58
C VAL A 129 1.06 -4.82 4.76
N ASN A 130 1.10 -4.00 3.70
CA ASN A 130 0.95 -2.55 3.79
C ASN A 130 -0.45 -2.17 4.30
N PRO A 131 -0.60 -1.64 5.53
CA PRO A 131 -1.91 -1.38 6.12
C PRO A 131 -2.82 -0.42 5.33
N PRO A 132 -2.33 0.66 4.70
CA PRO A 132 -3.15 1.58 3.92
C PRO A 132 -3.86 0.94 2.73
N THR A 133 -3.25 0.00 1.99
CA THR A 133 -3.90 -0.60 0.80
C THR A 133 -5.07 -1.49 1.19
N ALA A 134 -4.95 -2.28 2.26
CA ALA A 134 -6.07 -3.05 2.80
C ALA A 134 -7.23 -2.14 3.29
N LEU A 135 -6.90 -0.94 3.80
CA LEU A 135 -7.88 0.03 4.29
C LEU A 135 -8.56 0.83 3.16
N TYR A 136 -7.85 1.18 2.07
CA TYR A 136 -8.40 1.96 0.97
C TYR A 136 -9.41 1.18 0.10
N PHE A 137 -9.26 -0.14 -0.05
CA PHE A 137 -10.19 -0.97 -0.84
C PHE A 137 -11.46 -1.39 -0.08
N LEU A 138 -11.53 -1.10 1.22
CA LEU A 138 -12.71 -1.36 2.06
C LEU A 138 -13.66 -0.15 2.14
N ALA A 139 -13.17 1.05 1.80
CA ALA A 139 -13.92 2.31 1.77
C ALA A 139 -14.69 2.48 0.45
#